data_AF-N4WXX1-F1
#
_entry.id   AF-N4WXX1-F1
#
_cell.length_a   1.000
_cell.length_b   1.000
_cell.length_c   1.000
_cell.angle_alpha   90.00
_cell.angle_beta   90.00
_cell.angle_gamma   90.00
#
_symmetry.space_group_name_H-M   'P 1'
#
loop_
_entity.id
_entity.type
_entity.pdbx_description
1 polymer ?
#
loop_
_entity_poly.entity_id
_entity_poly.type
_entity_poly.pdbx_seq_one_letter_code
_entity_poly.pdbx_strand_id
1 'polypeptide(L)'
;MDPLDVMLHLDRVKPYFQAILSADSHQVTGYEVLGRIEQNGQITSLGSFFHDPHVPEEFKMEVDQHIQSIAVDVFKQVNPDAYLYMNIQANYVTMNGKYDLVEQFLEYQDNGMDLSKIVLEVTEQDFDGDMSQLTNALKYLQTLGVQIAIDDLGKEQVI
;
A
#
# COMPACT_ATOMS: atom_id res chain seq x y z
N MET A 1 16.01 8.63 6.77
CA MET A 1 16.71 7.36 7.07
C MET A 1 17.55 7.02 5.86
N ASP A 2 18.73 6.43 6.01
CA ASP A 2 19.53 6.03 4.84
C ASP A 2 18.77 4.92 4.07
N PRO A 3 18.45 5.10 2.78
CA PRO A 3 17.73 4.10 1.99
C PRO A 3 18.45 2.75 1.92
N LEU A 4 19.78 2.77 1.92
CA LEU A 4 20.58 1.54 1.91
C LEU A 4 20.42 0.77 3.22
N ASP A 5 20.27 1.46 4.35
CA ASP A 5 20.07 0.82 5.65
C ASP A 5 18.73 0.07 5.71
N VAL A 6 17.66 0.66 5.13
CA VAL A 6 16.36 -0.02 4.98
C VAL A 6 16.51 -1.29 4.16
N MET A 7 17.23 -1.21 3.03
CA MET A 7 17.39 -2.34 2.13
C MET A 7 18.28 -3.45 2.68
N LEU A 8 19.33 -3.11 3.40
CA LEU A 8 20.20 -4.07 4.09
C LEU A 8 19.50 -4.79 5.26
N HIS A 9 18.42 -4.21 5.77
CA HIS A 9 17.68 -4.72 6.92
C HIS A 9 16.20 -4.96 6.62
N LEU A 10 15.89 -5.40 5.40
CA LEU A 10 14.53 -5.69 4.97
C LEU A 10 13.83 -6.72 5.87
N ASP A 11 14.57 -7.67 6.44
CA ASP A 11 14.07 -8.65 7.42
C ASP A 11 13.45 -8.02 8.68
N ARG A 12 13.86 -6.79 9.00
CA ARG A 12 13.39 -5.98 10.12
C ARG A 12 12.26 -5.02 9.76
N VAL A 13 11.90 -4.95 8.48
CA VAL A 13 10.74 -4.21 8.01
C VAL A 13 9.48 -5.03 8.33
N LYS A 14 8.47 -4.37 8.90
CA LYS A 14 7.20 -4.99 9.32
C LYS A 14 6.02 -4.07 9.02
N PRO A 15 4.86 -4.63 8.65
CA PRO A 15 3.61 -3.89 8.63
C PRO A 15 3.14 -3.61 10.06
N TYR A 16 2.69 -2.38 10.29
CA TYR A 16 1.86 -2.01 11.43
C TYR A 16 0.46 -1.68 10.92
N PHE A 17 -0.54 -1.81 11.78
CA PHE A 17 -1.95 -1.68 11.41
C PHE A 17 -2.61 -0.58 12.22
N GLN A 18 -3.13 0.44 11.54
CA GLN A 18 -3.90 1.51 12.16
C GLN A 18 -5.40 1.26 11.95
N ALA A 19 -6.16 1.15 13.04
CA ALA A 19 -7.58 0.87 12.96
C ALA A 19 -8.37 2.04 12.36
N ILE A 20 -9.27 1.73 11.44
CA ILE A 20 -10.26 2.65 10.87
C ILE A 20 -11.60 2.37 11.54
N LEU A 21 -12.24 3.42 12.05
CA LEU A 21 -13.49 3.35 12.80
C LEU A 21 -14.65 3.88 11.95
N SER A 22 -15.78 3.17 11.98
CA SER A 22 -17.00 3.71 11.42
C SER A 22 -17.56 4.83 12.30
N ALA A 23 -17.96 5.95 11.68
CA ALA A 23 -18.56 7.06 12.39
C ALA A 23 -19.97 6.76 12.93
N ASP A 24 -20.69 5.79 12.34
CA ASP A 24 -22.06 5.45 12.73
C ASP A 24 -22.12 4.42 13.88
N SER A 25 -21.32 3.36 13.79
CA SER A 25 -21.31 2.23 14.73
C SER A 25 -20.21 2.32 15.77
N HIS A 26 -19.22 3.20 15.58
CA HIS A 26 -18.01 3.31 16.39
C HIS A 26 -17.23 1.98 16.51
N GLN A 27 -17.39 1.10 15.53
CA GLN A 27 -16.67 -0.17 15.44
C GLN A 27 -15.52 -0.07 14.44
N VAL A 28 -14.50 -0.92 14.64
CA VAL A 28 -13.40 -1.04 13.68
C VAL A 28 -13.94 -1.71 12.41
N THR A 29 -13.83 -1.03 11.28
CA THR A 29 -14.25 -1.52 9.96
C THR A 29 -13.08 -2.03 9.13
N GLY A 30 -11.87 -1.57 9.44
CA GLY A 30 -10.68 -1.94 8.68
C GLY A 30 -9.40 -1.48 9.34
N TYR A 31 -8.29 -1.76 8.67
CA TYR A 31 -6.95 -1.39 9.09
C TYR A 31 -6.13 -0.86 7.92
N GLU A 32 -5.47 0.26 8.14
CA GLU A 32 -4.47 0.81 7.23
C GLU A 32 -3.09 0.19 7.51
N VAL A 33 -2.43 -0.28 6.45
CA VAL A 33 -1.09 -0.86 6.50
C VAL A 33 -0.04 0.25 6.46
N LEU A 34 0.82 0.26 7.48
CA LEU A 34 1.88 1.25 7.65
C LEU A 34 3.24 0.57 7.77
N GLY A 35 4.18 0.93 6.91
CA GLY A 35 5.55 0.43 6.97
C GLY A 35 6.33 0.92 8.19
N ARG A 36 6.91 -0.01 8.96
CA ARG A 36 7.85 0.27 10.05
C ARG A 36 9.12 -0.55 9.89
N ILE A 37 10.21 -0.04 10.44
CA ILE A 37 11.45 -0.80 10.60
C ILE A 37 11.84 -0.85 12.08
N GLU A 38 12.20 -2.04 12.56
CA GLU A 38 12.55 -2.27 13.95
C GLU A 38 14.06 -2.51 14.09
N GLN A 39 14.79 -1.56 14.68
CA GLN A 39 16.23 -1.65 14.84
C GLN A 39 16.64 -1.23 16.25
N ASN A 40 17.53 -2.00 16.88
CA ASN A 40 18.08 -1.69 18.20
C ASN A 40 17.02 -1.41 19.28
N GLY A 41 15.86 -2.07 19.20
CA GLY A 41 14.73 -1.87 20.11
C GLY A 41 13.91 -0.60 19.84
N GLN A 42 14.17 0.11 18.74
CA GLN A 42 13.39 1.26 18.29
C GLN A 42 12.57 0.91 17.05
N ILE A 43 11.33 1.38 17.04
CA ILE A 43 10.40 1.25 15.91
C ILE A 43 10.36 2.61 15.20
N THR A 44 10.71 2.63 13.92
CA THR A 44 10.75 3.87 13.12
C THR A 44 9.78 3.80 11.95
N SER A 45 9.10 4.90 11.66
CA SER A 45 8.24 5.03 10.48
C SER A 45 9.06 5.04 9.20
N LEU A 46 8.63 4.24 8.21
CA LEU A 46 9.16 4.30 6.85
C LEU A 46 8.50 5.39 6.00
N GLY A 47 7.62 6.22 6.57
CA GLY A 47 6.98 7.32 5.85
C GLY A 47 7.98 8.26 5.18
N SER A 48 9.06 8.64 5.87
CA SER A 48 10.12 9.47 5.27
C SER A 48 10.88 8.77 4.15
N PHE A 49 10.96 7.43 4.15
CA PHE A 49 11.62 6.67 3.09
C PHE A 49 10.76 6.65 1.81
N PHE A 50 9.45 6.46 1.93
CA PHE A 50 8.54 6.45 0.79
C PHE A 50 8.37 7.83 0.13
N HIS A 51 8.41 8.91 0.91
CA HIS A 51 8.24 10.28 0.42
C HIS A 51 9.55 10.98 0.02
N ASP A 52 10.70 10.31 0.14
CA ASP A 52 11.99 10.92 -0.21
C ASP A 52 12.23 10.77 -1.73
N PRO A 53 12.33 11.88 -2.49
CA PRO A 53 12.54 11.84 -3.95
C PRO A 53 13.94 11.38 -4.36
N HIS A 54 14.88 11.26 -3.41
CA HIS A 54 16.22 10.74 -3.67
C HIS A 54 16.31 9.22 -3.54
N VAL A 55 15.26 8.56 -3.04
CA VAL A 55 15.20 7.10 -2.97
C VAL A 55 14.78 6.55 -4.32
N PRO A 56 15.55 5.61 -4.91
CA PRO A 56 15.14 4.96 -6.15
C PRO A 56 13.76 4.31 -6.02
N GLU A 57 12.90 4.50 -7.02
CA GLU A 57 11.55 3.94 -7.02
C GLU A 57 11.56 2.41 -6.88
N GLU A 58 12.54 1.72 -7.47
CA GLU A 58 12.71 0.28 -7.33
C GLU A 58 12.90 -0.18 -5.87
N PHE A 59 13.55 0.63 -5.02
CA PHE A 59 13.72 0.31 -3.60
C PHE A 59 12.43 0.53 -2.83
N LYS A 60 11.70 1.61 -3.13
CA LYS A 60 10.39 1.87 -2.54
C LYS A 60 9.42 0.73 -2.86
N MET A 61 9.36 0.32 -4.12
CA MET A 61 8.50 -0.80 -4.55
C MET A 61 8.88 -2.12 -3.87
N GLU A 62 10.17 -2.45 -3.79
CA GLU A 62 10.61 -3.68 -3.14
C GLU A 62 10.23 -3.72 -1.65
N VAL A 63 10.40 -2.59 -0.95
CA VAL A 63 10.00 -2.46 0.46
C VAL A 63 8.48 -2.51 0.62
N ASP A 64 7.74 -1.83 -0.26
CA ASP A 64 6.27 -1.79 -0.24
C ASP A 64 5.67 -3.19 -0.46
N GLN A 65 6.11 -3.90 -1.51
CA GLN A 65 5.68 -5.28 -1.76
C GLN A 65 6.01 -6.23 -0.60
N HIS A 66 7.18 -6.05 0.03
CA HIS A 66 7.55 -6.82 1.21
C HIS A 66 6.58 -6.59 2.37
N ILE A 67 6.22 -5.33 2.64
CA ILE A 67 5.27 -4.96 3.69
C ILE A 67 3.88 -5.50 3.38
N GLN A 68 3.38 -5.30 2.15
CA GLN A 68 2.06 -5.73 1.72
C GLN A 68 1.89 -7.25 1.78
N SER A 69 2.91 -8.00 1.34
CA SER A 69 2.90 -9.47 1.40
C SER A 69 2.73 -9.97 2.84
N ILE A 70 3.53 -9.44 3.78
CA ILE A 70 3.38 -9.77 5.21
C ILE A 70 2.01 -9.32 5.73
N ALA A 71 1.53 -8.15 5.33
CA ALA A 71 0.28 -7.59 5.79
C ALA A 71 -0.93 -8.46 5.39
N VAL A 72 -0.96 -8.90 4.13
CA VAL A 72 -2.00 -9.80 3.60
C VAL A 72 -2.01 -11.12 4.37
N ASP A 73 -0.84 -11.71 4.63
CA ASP A 73 -0.74 -12.96 5.36
C ASP A 73 -1.21 -12.86 6.82
N VAL A 74 -0.89 -11.75 7.49
CA VAL A 74 -1.39 -11.46 8.85
C VAL A 74 -2.90 -11.21 8.82
N PHE A 75 -3.39 -10.40 7.87
CA PHE A 75 -4.79 -10.01 7.77
C PHE A 75 -5.71 -11.21 7.58
N LYS A 76 -5.36 -12.14 6.69
CA LYS A 76 -6.09 -13.41 6.45
C LYS A 76 -6.30 -14.23 7.73
N GLN A 77 -5.38 -14.15 8.69
CA GLN A 77 -5.42 -14.95 9.93
C GLN A 77 -6.19 -14.27 11.07
N VAL A 78 -6.20 -12.93 11.11
CA VAL A 78 -6.66 -12.18 12.29
C VAL A 78 -8.09 -11.68 12.14
N ASN A 79 -8.43 -11.02 11.03
CA ASN A 79 -9.76 -10.43 10.85
C ASN A 79 -10.13 -10.30 9.36
N PRO A 80 -10.40 -11.41 8.66
CA PRO A 80 -10.69 -11.41 7.23
C PRO A 80 -12.02 -10.73 6.86
N ASP A 81 -12.89 -10.44 7.84
CA ASP A 81 -14.17 -9.78 7.60
C ASP A 81 -14.06 -8.25 7.51
N ALA A 82 -12.98 -7.67 8.05
CA ALA A 82 -12.68 -6.25 7.97
C ALA A 82 -12.20 -5.83 6.58
N TYR A 83 -11.85 -4.55 6.39
CA TYR A 83 -11.17 -4.05 5.21
C TYR A 83 -9.67 -3.85 5.47
N LEU A 84 -8.84 -4.14 4.46
CA LEU A 84 -7.40 -3.88 4.46
C LEU A 84 -7.11 -2.71 3.53
N TYR A 85 -6.63 -1.60 4.08
CA TYR A 85 -6.28 -0.41 3.34
C TYR A 85 -4.78 -0.41 3.03
N MET A 86 -4.43 -0.30 1.76
CA MET A 86 -3.05 -0.30 1.28
C MET A 86 -2.78 0.97 0.46
N ASN A 87 -1.74 1.69 0.83
CA ASN A 87 -1.29 2.89 0.14
C ASN A 87 -0.50 2.50 -1.13
N ILE A 88 -0.73 3.19 -2.23
CA ILE A 88 0.05 3.06 -3.45
C ILE A 88 0.23 4.40 -4.17
N GLN A 89 1.39 4.61 -4.76
CA GLN A 89 1.62 5.76 -5.64
C GLN A 89 1.08 5.47 -7.03
N ALA A 90 0.43 6.44 -7.66
CA ALA A 90 -0.11 6.32 -9.01
C ALA A 90 0.97 5.88 -10.03
N ASN A 91 2.21 6.32 -9.85
CA ASN A 91 3.34 5.91 -10.69
C ASN A 91 3.53 4.38 -10.70
N TYR A 92 3.35 3.70 -9.56
CA TYR A 92 3.51 2.25 -9.44
C TYR A 92 2.40 1.48 -10.15
N VAL A 93 1.18 2.01 -10.12
CA VAL A 93 0.03 1.39 -10.78
C VAL A 93 0.23 1.26 -12.29
N THR A 94 1.02 2.17 -12.89
CA THR A 94 1.33 2.16 -14.34
C THR A 94 2.59 1.39 -14.72
N MET A 95 3.33 0.86 -13.73
CA MET A 95 4.54 0.08 -14.00
C MET A 95 4.20 -1.36 -14.41
N ASN A 96 5.04 -1.92 -15.29
CA ASN A 96 4.92 -3.30 -15.79
C ASN A 96 6.18 -4.11 -15.44
N GLY A 97 6.08 -5.44 -15.48
CA GLY A 97 7.22 -6.35 -15.29
C GLY A 97 7.31 -6.88 -13.87
N LYS A 98 8.52 -6.85 -13.25
CA LYS A 98 8.74 -7.41 -11.90
C LYS A 98 7.76 -6.88 -10.84
N TYR A 99 7.30 -5.64 -11.02
CA TYR A 99 6.45 -4.93 -10.08
C TYR A 99 5.05 -4.67 -10.62
N ASP A 100 4.55 -5.57 -11.48
CA ASP A 100 3.18 -5.47 -12.00
C ASP A 100 2.16 -5.67 -10.87
N LEU A 101 1.39 -4.62 -10.61
CA LEU A 101 0.42 -4.58 -9.51
C LEU A 101 -0.75 -5.55 -9.74
N VAL A 102 -1.15 -5.75 -10.99
CA VAL A 102 -2.24 -6.67 -11.31
C VAL A 102 -1.82 -8.10 -11.05
N GLU A 103 -0.63 -8.49 -11.50
CA GLU A 103 -0.06 -9.82 -11.21
C GLU A 103 0.06 -10.04 -9.69
N GLN A 104 0.55 -9.06 -8.95
CA GLN A 104 0.65 -9.12 -7.48
C GLN A 104 -0.71 -9.39 -6.80
N PHE A 105 -1.78 -8.71 -7.24
CA PHE A 105 -3.10 -8.91 -6.66
C PHE A 105 -3.73 -10.25 -7.05
N LEU A 106 -3.48 -10.74 -8.26
CA LEU A 106 -3.87 -12.09 -8.66
C LEU A 106 -3.16 -13.14 -7.80
N GLU A 107 -1.88 -12.96 -7.49
CA GLU A 107 -1.16 -13.84 -6.57
C GLU A 107 -1.76 -13.81 -5.16
N TYR A 108 -2.18 -12.65 -4.65
CA TYR A 108 -2.88 -12.58 -3.36
C TYR A 108 -4.20 -13.36 -3.40
N GLN A 109 -4.97 -13.23 -4.49
CA GLN A 109 -6.21 -13.97 -4.68
C GLN A 109 -5.98 -15.49 -4.72
N ASP A 110 -4.98 -15.94 -5.48
CA ASP A 110 -4.61 -17.36 -5.58
C ASP A 110 -4.16 -17.92 -4.22
N ASN A 111 -3.58 -17.07 -3.36
CA ASN A 111 -3.20 -17.40 -1.98
C ASN A 111 -4.32 -17.16 -0.95
N GLY A 112 -5.57 -17.07 -1.40
CA GLY A 112 -6.77 -17.07 -0.56
C GLY A 112 -7.19 -15.70 -0.02
N MET A 113 -6.66 -14.60 -0.55
CA MET A 113 -7.13 -13.27 -0.20
C MET A 113 -8.43 -12.94 -0.95
N ASP A 114 -9.46 -12.51 -0.22
CA ASP A 114 -10.65 -11.92 -0.82
C ASP A 114 -10.34 -10.47 -1.21
N LEU A 115 -10.10 -10.24 -2.50
CA LEU A 115 -9.76 -8.90 -3.01
C LEU A 115 -10.88 -7.87 -2.79
N SER A 116 -12.13 -8.29 -2.55
CA SER A 116 -13.22 -7.36 -2.21
C SER A 116 -13.06 -6.70 -0.83
N LYS A 117 -12.17 -7.26 -0.01
CA LYS A 117 -11.76 -6.71 1.29
C LYS A 117 -10.59 -5.74 1.21
N ILE A 118 -9.99 -5.55 0.03
CA ILE A 118 -8.90 -4.60 -0.14
C ILE A 118 -9.44 -3.25 -0.61
N VAL A 119 -8.99 -2.20 0.06
CA VAL A 119 -9.13 -0.82 -0.39
C VAL A 119 -7.73 -0.31 -0.75
N LEU A 120 -7.53 0.01 -2.02
CA LEU A 120 -6.29 0.57 -2.53
C LEU A 120 -6.40 2.10 -2.51
N GLU A 121 -5.59 2.74 -1.67
CA GLU A 121 -5.48 4.19 -1.54
C GLU A 121 -4.42 4.70 -2.50
N VAL A 122 -4.87 5.30 -3.59
CA VAL A 122 -4.00 5.81 -4.66
C VAL A 122 -3.70 7.27 -4.39
N THR A 123 -2.43 7.58 -4.22
CA THR A 123 -1.92 8.96 -4.15
C THR A 123 -1.47 9.40 -5.55
N GLU A 124 -2.05 10.50 -6.04
CA GLU A 124 -1.71 11.08 -7.36
C GLU A 124 -0.54 12.07 -7.29
N GLN A 125 -0.01 12.34 -6.09
CA GLN A 125 1.07 13.29 -5.91
C GLN A 125 2.26 12.92 -6.80
N ASP A 126 2.73 13.90 -7.58
CA ASP A 126 3.85 13.75 -8.51
C ASP A 126 3.66 12.68 -9.61
N PHE A 127 2.40 12.35 -9.97
CA PHE A 127 2.12 11.51 -11.14
C PHE A 127 2.37 12.27 -12.45
N ASP A 128 3.32 11.79 -13.25
CA ASP A 128 3.68 12.38 -14.55
C ASP A 128 3.40 11.43 -15.74
N GLY A 129 2.75 10.29 -15.47
CA GLY A 129 2.42 9.25 -16.43
C GLY A 129 1.14 9.47 -17.25
N ASP A 130 0.75 8.45 -18.02
CA ASP A 130 -0.48 8.47 -18.82
C ASP A 130 -1.70 8.15 -17.94
N MET A 131 -2.54 9.16 -17.69
CA MET A 131 -3.79 9.02 -16.95
C MET A 131 -4.72 7.93 -17.50
N SER A 132 -4.68 7.67 -18.81
CA SER A 132 -5.47 6.60 -19.43
C SER A 132 -4.97 5.23 -18.99
N GLN A 133 -3.65 5.05 -18.89
CA GLN A 133 -3.05 3.80 -18.41
C GLN A 133 -3.37 3.58 -16.94
N LEU A 134 -3.19 4.60 -16.10
CA LEU A 134 -3.56 4.55 -14.68
C LEU A 134 -5.03 4.14 -14.52
N THR A 135 -5.93 4.86 -15.21
CA THR A 135 -7.37 4.58 -15.16
C THR A 135 -7.71 3.17 -15.59
N ASN A 136 -7.05 2.65 -16.64
CA ASN A 136 -7.30 1.30 -17.13
C ASN A 136 -6.83 0.22 -16.14
N ALA A 137 -5.66 0.41 -15.53
CA ALA A 137 -5.13 -0.49 -14.50
C ALA A 137 -6.05 -0.51 -13.26
N LEU A 138 -6.45 0.67 -12.75
CA LEU A 138 -7.38 0.77 -11.63
C LEU A 138 -8.74 0.13 -11.93
N LYS A 139 -9.29 0.35 -13.14
CA LYS A 139 -10.53 -0.33 -13.56
C LYS A 139 -10.38 -1.84 -13.59
N TYR A 140 -9.23 -2.35 -14.04
CA TYR A 140 -8.97 -3.78 -14.04
C TYR A 140 -8.98 -4.34 -12.62
N LEU A 141 -8.28 -3.71 -11.68
CA LEU A 141 -8.30 -4.09 -10.26
C LEU A 141 -9.71 -4.06 -9.67
N GLN A 142 -10.53 -3.07 -10.04
CA GLN A 142 -11.95 -3.03 -9.66
C GLN A 142 -12.74 -4.24 -10.19
N THR A 143 -12.44 -4.73 -11.39
CA THR A 143 -13.08 -5.96 -11.91
C THR A 143 -12.70 -7.21 -11.13
N LEU A 144 -11.55 -7.21 -10.44
CA LEU A 144 -11.13 -8.28 -9.52
C LEU A 144 -11.78 -8.15 -8.13
N GLY A 145 -12.48 -7.05 -7.85
CA GLY A 145 -13.17 -6.77 -6.59
C GLY A 145 -12.51 -5.70 -5.71
N VAL A 146 -11.30 -5.26 -6.05
CA VAL A 146 -10.56 -4.26 -5.27
C VAL A 146 -11.31 -2.93 -5.26
N GLN A 147 -11.44 -2.31 -4.09
CA GLN A 147 -12.00 -0.98 -3.95
C GLN A 147 -10.89 0.07 -4.12
N ILE A 148 -11.19 1.18 -4.77
CA ILE A 148 -10.22 2.25 -5.00
C ILE A 148 -10.65 3.48 -4.23
N ALA A 149 -9.75 4.02 -3.42
CA ALA A 149 -9.86 5.34 -2.79
C ALA A 149 -8.77 6.23 -3.39
N ILE A 150 -9.11 7.47 -3.74
CA ILE A 150 -8.13 8.46 -4.20
C ILE A 150 -7.79 9.35 -3.02
N ASP A 151 -6.55 9.28 -2.56
CA ASP A 151 -6.05 10.08 -1.43
C ASP A 151 -5.40 11.36 -1.96
N ASP A 152 -6.22 12.40 -2.14
CA ASP A 152 -5.77 13.81 -2.10
C ASP A 152 -6.92 14.84 -2.01
N LEU A 153 -8.12 14.45 -1.57
CA LEU A 153 -9.24 15.39 -1.42
C LEU A 153 -9.08 16.21 -0.12
N GLY A 154 -8.06 17.08 -0.04
CA GLY A 154 -8.07 18.11 1.01
C GLY A 154 -6.80 18.90 1.33
N LYS A 155 -5.63 18.64 0.73
CA LYS A 155 -4.40 19.35 1.14
C LYS A 155 -3.94 20.50 0.24
N GLU A 156 -4.38 20.57 -1.03
CA GLU A 156 -3.93 21.61 -1.97
C GLU A 156 -5.02 22.51 -2.58
N GLN A 157 -6.04 22.89 -1.80
CA GLN A 157 -6.83 24.10 -2.13
C GLN A 157 -7.00 24.99 -0.90
N VAL A 158 -5.93 25.70 -0.56
CA VAL A 158 -6.07 27.03 0.02
C VAL A 158 -6.01 28.02 -1.15
N ILE A 159 -7.17 28.54 -1.52
CA ILE A 159 -7.34 29.62 -2.50
C ILE A 159 -6.64 30.89 -2.01
#